data_AF-A0AA38GXD8-F1
#
_entry.id   AF-A0AA38GXD8-F1
#
_cell.length_a   1.000
_cell.length_b   1.000
_cell.length_c   1.000
_cell.angle_alpha   90.00
_cell.angle_beta   90.00
_cell.angle_gamma   90.00
#
_symmetry.space_group_name_H-M   'P 1'
#
loop_
_entity.id
_entity.type
_entity.pdbx_description
1 polymer ?
#
loop_
_entity_poly.entity_id
_entity_poly.type
_entity_poly.pdbx_seq_one_letter_code
_entity_poly.pdbx_strand_id
1 'polypeptide(L)'
;RKRGSPSSSWEMVWEAVIGYCTIHGSCGENAMYKVDQNWEPQCQCPPGFDPGSSNNKTCRQVNKIKGTDVRFVEQDYVNFDGLNVTDATVTKLQDCKDSCENNASCMGFVLKLDSTSVHCVYQYGKLQNGYWSPKV
;
A
#
# COMPACT_ATOMS: atom_id res chain seq x y z
N ARG A 1 15.20 52.45 28.84
CA ARG A 1 14.27 51.39 29.29
C ARG A 1 14.13 50.38 28.15
N LYS A 2 14.94 49.31 28.09
CA LYS A 2 14.83 48.28 27.05
C LYS A 2 13.78 47.25 27.46
N ARG A 3 12.65 47.18 26.76
CA ARG A 3 11.74 46.02 26.78
C ARG A 3 12.19 45.09 25.67
N GLY A 4 13.09 44.16 25.96
CA GLY A 4 13.23 42.95 25.16
C GLY A 4 12.14 41.99 25.64
N SER A 5 11.03 41.92 24.92
CA SER A 5 10.06 40.85 25.13
C SER A 5 10.73 39.55 24.65
N PRO A 6 10.69 38.44 25.41
CA PRO A 6 11.10 37.16 24.86
C PRO A 6 10.13 36.84 23.73
N SER A 7 10.63 36.78 22.50
CA SER A 7 9.85 36.27 21.39
C SER A 7 9.71 34.77 21.62
N SER A 8 8.58 34.35 22.17
CA SER A 8 8.21 32.93 22.21
C SER A 8 8.27 32.41 20.79
N SER A 9 9.10 31.40 20.53
CA SER A 9 9.10 30.70 19.25
C SER A 9 7.79 29.94 19.12
N TRP A 10 7.12 30.09 17.98
CA TRP A 10 5.99 29.25 17.64
C TRP A 10 6.52 27.86 17.29
N GLU A 11 6.05 26.85 18.03
CA GLU A 11 6.29 25.45 17.72
C GLU A 11 5.05 24.89 17.03
N MET A 12 5.25 24.24 15.88
CA MET A 12 4.17 23.59 15.15
C MET A 12 3.78 22.31 15.87
N VAL A 13 2.56 22.26 16.42
CA VAL A 13 2.04 21.08 17.15
C VAL A 13 1.19 20.17 16.28
N TRP A 14 0.69 20.67 15.15
CA TRP A 14 -0.03 19.90 14.12
C TRP A 14 -0.02 20.67 12.79
N GLU A 15 -0.15 19.94 11.68
CA GLU A 15 -0.38 20.50 10.34
C GLU A 15 -1.34 19.57 9.59
N ALA A 16 -2.28 20.14 8.85
CA ALA A 16 -3.13 19.37 7.94
C ALA A 16 -2.36 19.09 6.66
N VAL A 17 -1.66 17.97 6.60
CA VAL A 17 -1.01 17.52 5.37
C VAL A 17 -2.06 16.99 4.40
N ILE A 18 -1.93 17.33 3.12
CA ILE A 18 -2.67 16.65 2.06
C ILE A 18 -2.31 15.16 2.20
N GLY A 19 -3.32 14.29 2.22
CA GLY A 19 -3.09 12.84 2.23
C GLY A 19 -2.46 12.42 0.91
N TYR A 20 -1.18 12.67 0.70
CA TYR A 20 -0.53 12.42 -0.58
C TYR A 20 -0.68 10.95 -1.03
N CYS A 21 -0.81 10.04 -0.05
CA CYS A 21 -1.16 8.63 -0.25
C CYS A 21 -2.52 8.37 -0.93
N THR A 22 -3.41 9.36 -1.06
CA THR A 22 -4.73 9.22 -1.71
C THR A 22 -4.75 9.75 -3.15
N ILE A 23 -3.64 10.30 -3.63
CA ILE A 23 -3.53 10.75 -5.03
C ILE A 23 -3.26 9.52 -5.91
N HIS A 24 -4.32 9.04 -6.58
CA HIS A 24 -4.23 7.95 -7.54
C HIS A 24 -3.24 8.25 -8.67
N GLY A 25 -2.51 7.23 -9.12
CA GLY A 25 -1.53 7.37 -10.21
C GLY A 25 -0.22 8.09 -9.85
N SER A 26 0.01 8.45 -8.58
CA SER A 26 1.29 9.03 -8.13
C SER A 26 2.47 8.08 -8.37
N CYS A 27 2.24 6.80 -8.08
CA CYS A 27 3.11 5.70 -8.44
C CYS A 27 2.45 4.87 -9.54
N GLY A 28 3.28 4.28 -10.39
CA GLY A 28 2.86 3.38 -11.45
C GLY A 28 2.55 1.99 -10.92
N GLU A 29 2.36 1.07 -11.87
CA GLU A 29 1.97 -0.31 -11.57
C GLU A 29 2.98 -1.02 -10.67
N ASN A 30 2.43 -1.84 -9.77
CA ASN A 30 3.15 -2.63 -8.77
C ASN A 30 4.03 -1.82 -7.80
N ALA A 31 3.83 -0.52 -7.71
CA ALA A 31 4.50 0.34 -6.74
C ALA A 31 3.48 0.89 -5.74
N MET A 32 3.97 1.17 -4.53
CA MET A 32 3.19 1.85 -3.49
C MET A 32 3.81 3.20 -3.16
N TYR A 33 2.96 4.18 -2.95
CA TYR A 33 3.34 5.49 -2.46
C TYR A 33 3.65 5.42 -0.97
N LYS A 34 4.77 6.01 -0.55
CA LYS A 34 5.19 6.11 0.85
C LYS A 34 5.83 7.45 1.10
N VAL A 35 5.54 8.03 2.26
CA VAL A 35 6.25 9.21 2.78
C VAL A 35 7.39 8.71 3.67
N ASP A 36 8.60 9.21 3.43
CA ASP A 36 9.75 8.88 4.26
C ASP A 36 9.81 9.71 5.56
N GLN A 37 10.88 9.55 6.33
CA GLN A 37 11.07 10.27 7.60
C GLN A 37 11.25 11.78 7.43
N ASN A 38 11.63 12.23 6.23
CA ASN A 38 11.86 13.63 5.89
C ASN A 38 10.63 14.27 5.24
N TRP A 39 9.47 13.60 5.28
CA TRP A 39 8.24 14.01 4.60
C TRP A 39 8.36 14.04 3.08
N GLU A 40 9.30 13.28 2.50
CA GLU A 40 9.46 13.23 1.05
C GLU A 40 8.58 12.13 0.42
N PRO A 41 7.83 12.46 -0.63
CA PRO A 41 7.00 11.51 -1.37
C PRO A 41 7.85 10.56 -2.19
N GLN A 42 7.75 9.24 -1.98
CA GLN A 42 8.51 8.25 -2.74
C GLN A 42 7.64 7.08 -3.20
N CYS A 43 8.02 6.48 -4.33
CA CYS A 43 7.46 5.21 -4.79
C CYS A 43 8.37 4.08 -4.33
N GLN A 44 7.80 3.10 -3.65
CA GLN A 44 8.49 1.93 -3.13
C GLN A 44 7.92 0.66 -3.78
N CYS A 45 8.80 -0.29 -4.09
CA CYS A 45 8.38 -1.62 -4.54
C CYS A 45 8.01 -2.51 -3.34
N PRO A 46 6.88 -3.23 -3.41
CA PRO A 46 6.56 -4.25 -2.41
C PRO A 46 7.52 -5.45 -2.51
N PRO A 47 7.62 -6.30 -1.48
CA PRO A 47 8.45 -7.49 -1.50
C PRO A 47 8.19 -8.38 -2.73
N GLY A 48 9.26 -8.85 -3.37
CA GLY A 48 9.18 -9.65 -4.61
C GLY A 48 9.09 -8.81 -5.90
N PHE A 49 9.13 -7.48 -5.80
CA PHE A 49 9.17 -6.56 -6.93
C PHE A 49 10.41 -5.66 -6.89
N ASP A 50 10.92 -5.29 -8.06
CA ASP A 50 12.06 -4.37 -8.24
C ASP A 50 11.70 -3.20 -9.17
N PRO A 51 12.37 -2.04 -9.07
CA PRO A 51 12.09 -0.88 -9.93
C PRO A 51 12.59 -1.04 -11.38
N GLY A 52 13.15 -2.20 -11.75
CA GLY A 52 13.84 -2.39 -13.01
C GLY A 52 15.00 -1.40 -13.22
N SER A 53 15.33 -1.11 -14.49
CA SER A 53 16.54 -0.36 -14.86
C SER A 53 16.35 1.14 -15.12
N SER A 54 15.11 1.68 -15.13
CA SER A 54 14.91 3.05 -15.63
C SER A 54 13.76 3.85 -15.03
N ASN A 55 12.87 3.27 -14.21
CA ASN A 55 11.71 4.01 -13.70
C ASN A 55 11.42 3.68 -12.23
N ASN A 56 11.78 4.59 -11.33
CA ASN A 56 11.50 4.45 -9.90
C ASN A 56 10.00 4.54 -9.55
N LYS A 57 9.13 4.82 -10.52
CA LYS A 57 7.68 4.90 -10.28
C LYS A 57 6.96 3.57 -10.47
N THR A 58 7.52 2.61 -11.20
CA THR A 58 6.87 1.33 -11.52
C THR A 58 7.76 0.19 -11.07
N CYS A 59 7.15 -0.90 -10.60
CA CYS A 59 7.91 -2.08 -10.24
C CYS A 59 7.55 -3.29 -11.10
N ARG A 60 8.52 -4.18 -11.26
CA ARG A 60 8.41 -5.44 -12.00
C ARG A 60 8.57 -6.58 -11.03
N GLN A 61 7.79 -7.64 -11.22
CA GLN A 61 7.91 -8.84 -10.41
C GLN A 61 9.26 -9.52 -10.70
N VAL A 62 10.07 -9.73 -9.68
CA VAL A 62 11.43 -10.29 -9.82
C VAL A 62 11.37 -11.73 -10.35
N ASN A 63 10.40 -12.51 -9.85
CA ASN A 63 10.13 -13.87 -10.28
C ASN A 63 8.66 -14.00 -10.65
N LYS A 64 8.36 -14.49 -11.86
CA LYS A 64 7.00 -14.91 -12.18
C LYS A 64 6.65 -16.10 -11.29
N ILE A 65 5.66 -15.94 -10.42
CA ILE A 65 5.17 -17.05 -9.62
C ILE A 65 4.56 -18.08 -10.58
N LYS A 66 5.05 -19.32 -10.54
CA LYS A 66 4.58 -20.41 -11.40
C LYS A 66 3.90 -21.48 -10.55
N GLY A 67 2.62 -21.72 -10.82
CA GLY A 67 1.87 -22.82 -10.19
C GLY A 67 1.56 -22.56 -8.71
N THR A 68 1.61 -23.63 -7.91
CA THR A 68 1.13 -23.67 -6.52
C THR A 68 2.18 -23.30 -5.46
N ASP A 69 3.43 -22.98 -5.85
CA ASP A 69 4.47 -22.51 -4.91
C ASP A 69 4.41 -20.99 -4.75
N VAL A 70 3.23 -20.52 -4.34
CA VAL A 70 2.94 -19.14 -4.00
C VAL A 70 3.21 -18.95 -2.51
N ARG A 71 3.93 -17.88 -2.16
CA ARG A 71 4.12 -17.48 -0.77
C ARG A 71 3.57 -16.09 -0.58
N PHE A 72 2.73 -15.92 0.43
CA PHE A 72 2.21 -14.63 0.82
C PHE A 72 3.17 -13.96 1.81
N VAL A 73 3.44 -12.67 1.57
CA VAL A 73 4.16 -11.82 2.51
C VAL A 73 3.14 -10.85 3.09
N GLU A 74 2.93 -10.92 4.40
CA GLU A 74 2.08 -9.99 5.12
C GLU A 74 2.72 -8.60 5.12
N GLN A 75 1.92 -7.57 4.86
CA GLN A 75 2.37 -6.18 4.79
C GLN A 75 1.45 -5.30 5.63
N ASP A 76 1.99 -4.78 6.72
CA ASP A 76 1.26 -3.86 7.58
C ASP A 76 1.10 -2.49 6.92
N TYR A 77 -0.09 -1.92 7.08
CA TYR A 77 -0.42 -0.56 6.64
C TYR A 77 -0.27 -0.31 5.13
N VAL A 78 -0.23 -1.36 4.32
CA VAL A 78 -0.23 -1.28 2.86
C VAL A 78 -1.61 -1.57 2.33
N ASN A 79 -2.05 -0.80 1.35
CA ASN A 79 -3.27 -1.11 0.60
C ASN A 79 -3.08 -0.80 -0.89
N PHE A 80 -3.90 -1.43 -1.73
CA PHE A 80 -4.01 -1.18 -3.16
C PHE A 80 -5.50 -1.07 -3.50
N ASP A 81 -5.91 0.02 -4.13
CA ASP A 81 -7.31 0.29 -4.49
C ASP A 81 -7.49 0.47 -6.01
N GLY A 82 -6.84 -0.43 -6.77
CA GLY A 82 -6.89 -0.47 -8.22
C GLY A 82 -8.27 -0.75 -8.83
N LEU A 83 -8.33 -0.78 -10.16
CA LEU A 83 -9.58 -0.98 -10.90
C LEU A 83 -10.05 -2.45 -10.94
N ASN A 84 -9.13 -3.41 -10.87
CA ASN A 84 -9.43 -4.84 -10.94
C ASN A 84 -9.53 -5.46 -9.53
N VAL A 85 -10.45 -4.92 -8.74
CA VAL A 85 -10.67 -5.32 -7.36
C VAL A 85 -12.02 -6.02 -7.23
N THR A 86 -12.03 -7.17 -6.56
CA THR A 86 -13.27 -7.89 -6.22
C THR A 86 -13.26 -8.24 -4.75
N ASP A 87 -14.42 -8.16 -4.10
CA ASP A 87 -14.61 -8.54 -2.72
C ASP A 87 -15.34 -9.89 -2.58
N ALA A 88 -14.99 -10.65 -1.55
CA ALA A 88 -15.71 -11.84 -1.15
C ALA A 88 -15.82 -11.91 0.37
N THR A 89 -17.03 -12.18 0.87
CA THR A 89 -17.24 -12.47 2.29
C THR A 89 -16.65 -13.85 2.60
N VAL A 90 -15.83 -13.92 3.64
CA VAL A 90 -15.16 -15.14 4.09
C VAL A 90 -15.29 -15.33 5.59
N THR A 91 -14.80 -16.46 6.10
CA THR A 91 -14.82 -16.76 7.53
C THR A 91 -13.45 -16.57 8.19
N LYS A 92 -12.37 -16.76 7.43
CA LYS A 92 -10.99 -16.71 7.95
C LYS A 92 -10.01 -16.31 6.83
N LEU A 93 -8.82 -15.87 7.25
CA LEU A 93 -7.72 -15.51 6.35
C LEU A 93 -7.35 -16.63 5.36
N GLN A 94 -7.46 -17.90 5.77
CA GLN A 94 -7.11 -19.04 4.92
C GLN A 94 -7.99 -19.10 3.67
N ASP A 95 -9.26 -18.71 3.76
CA ASP A 95 -10.19 -18.70 2.62
C ASP A 95 -9.71 -17.72 1.52
N CYS A 96 -9.12 -16.58 1.94
CA CYS A 96 -8.51 -15.61 1.02
C CYS A 96 -7.28 -16.18 0.34
N LYS A 97 -6.41 -16.86 1.11
CA LYS A 97 -5.21 -17.50 0.58
C LYS A 97 -5.62 -18.52 -0.48
N ASP A 98 -6.43 -19.52 -0.11
CA ASP A 98 -6.84 -20.60 -1.00
C ASP A 98 -7.47 -20.08 -2.31
N SER A 99 -8.33 -19.06 -2.24
CA SER A 99 -8.93 -18.45 -3.44
C SER A 99 -7.89 -17.76 -4.33
N CYS A 100 -6.95 -17.04 -3.73
CA CYS A 100 -5.89 -16.35 -4.46
C CYS A 100 -4.89 -17.34 -5.09
N GLU A 101 -4.52 -18.42 -4.37
CA GLU A 101 -3.63 -19.48 -4.89
C GLU A 101 -4.25 -20.19 -6.11
N ASN A 102 -5.56 -20.35 -6.14
CA ASN A 102 -6.28 -20.99 -7.24
C ASN A 102 -6.50 -20.08 -8.46
N ASN A 103 -6.11 -18.81 -8.39
CA ASN A 103 -6.23 -17.87 -9.50
C ASN A 103 -4.86 -17.31 -9.88
N ALA A 104 -4.34 -17.73 -11.03
CA ALA A 104 -3.03 -17.33 -11.54
C ALA A 104 -2.88 -15.80 -11.80
N SER A 105 -4.00 -15.07 -11.88
CA SER A 105 -3.98 -13.60 -11.98
C SER A 105 -3.94 -12.91 -10.63
N CYS A 106 -4.17 -13.62 -9.51
CA CYS A 106 -4.16 -13.01 -8.19
C CYS A 106 -2.76 -12.55 -7.81
N MET A 107 -2.64 -11.27 -7.48
CA MET A 107 -1.37 -10.65 -7.07
C MET A 107 -1.30 -10.43 -5.57
N GLY A 108 -2.43 -10.50 -4.88
CA GLY A 108 -2.56 -10.34 -3.45
C GLY A 108 -4.00 -10.05 -3.06
N PHE A 109 -4.23 -9.89 -1.77
CA PHE A 109 -5.53 -9.52 -1.23
C PHE A 109 -5.36 -8.73 0.07
N VAL A 110 -6.41 -8.01 0.46
CA VAL A 110 -6.50 -7.33 1.76
C VAL A 110 -7.58 -8.03 2.57
N LEU A 111 -7.25 -8.39 3.82
CA LEU A 111 -8.23 -8.87 4.79
C LEU A 111 -8.90 -7.64 5.44
N LYS A 112 -10.17 -7.43 5.15
CA LYS A 112 -10.97 -6.35 5.73
C LYS A 112 -11.88 -6.92 6.80
N LEU A 113 -11.78 -6.37 8.01
CA LEU A 113 -12.64 -6.72 9.14
C LEU A 113 -13.69 -5.62 9.30
N ASP A 114 -14.95 -5.96 9.02
CA ASP A 114 -16.11 -5.13 9.32
C ASP A 114 -16.77 -5.64 10.62
N SER A 115 -17.74 -4.89 11.18
CA SER A 115 -18.30 -5.17 12.52
C SER A 115 -18.93 -6.55 12.67
N THR A 116 -19.37 -7.16 11.57
CA THR A 116 -20.09 -8.44 11.55
C THR A 116 -19.56 -9.41 10.50
N SER A 117 -18.58 -9.02 9.71
CA SER A 117 -18.14 -9.78 8.53
C SER A 117 -16.65 -9.60 8.27
N VAL A 118 -16.05 -10.63 7.67
CA VAL A 118 -14.68 -10.61 7.18
C VAL A 118 -14.74 -10.68 5.67
N HIS A 119 -14.00 -9.80 5.00
CA HIS A 119 -13.94 -9.73 3.56
C HIS A 119 -12.52 -9.90 3.07
N CYS A 120 -12.35 -10.63 1.96
CA CYS A 120 -11.12 -10.58 1.17
C CYS A 120 -11.34 -9.62 0.01
N VAL A 121 -10.44 -8.66 -0.15
CA VAL A 121 -10.43 -7.74 -1.28
C VAL A 121 -9.26 -8.14 -2.19
N TYR A 122 -9.55 -8.88 -3.26
CA TYR A 122 -8.53 -9.44 -4.17
C TYR A 122 -8.05 -8.41 -5.18
N GLN A 123 -6.76 -8.48 -5.52
CA GLN A 123 -6.10 -7.65 -6.52
C GLN A 123 -5.65 -8.53 -7.69
N TYR A 124 -6.18 -8.30 -8.89
CA TYR A 124 -5.88 -9.13 -10.07
C TYR A 124 -5.03 -8.43 -11.13
N GLY A 125 -4.11 -9.18 -11.73
CA GLY A 125 -3.28 -8.83 -12.88
C GLY A 125 -2.11 -7.91 -12.55
N LYS A 126 -2.39 -6.79 -11.87
CA LYS A 126 -1.38 -5.81 -11.44
C LYS A 126 -1.86 -5.09 -10.19
N LEU A 127 -0.93 -4.76 -9.31
CA LEU A 127 -1.22 -3.92 -8.15
C LEU A 127 -1.23 -2.45 -8.60
N GLN A 128 -2.27 -1.69 -8.26
CA GLN A 128 -2.41 -0.30 -8.68
C GLN A 128 -2.81 0.57 -7.48
N ASN A 129 -2.47 1.86 -7.57
CA ASN A 129 -2.76 2.85 -6.53
C ASN A 129 -2.33 2.38 -5.13
N GLY A 130 -1.15 1.76 -5.06
CA GLY A 130 -0.60 1.31 -3.80
C GLY A 130 -0.27 2.47 -2.90
N TYR A 131 -0.52 2.33 -1.61
CA TYR A 131 -0.02 3.27 -0.62
C TYR A 131 0.33 2.56 0.68
N TRP A 132 1.36 3.06 1.35
CA TRP A 132 1.66 2.75 2.73
C TRP A 132 1.23 3.92 3.61
N SER A 133 0.34 3.65 4.56
CA SER A 133 -0.11 4.65 5.52
C SER A 133 -0.55 3.95 6.80
N PRO A 134 0.26 4.00 7.87
CA PRO A 134 -0.21 3.64 9.19
C PRO A 134 -1.23 4.71 9.56
N LYS A 135 -2.51 4.43 9.31
CA LYS A 135 -3.59 5.31 9.71
C LYS A 135 -3.34 5.76 11.15
N VAL A 136 -3.16 7.08 11.30
CA VAL A 136 -3.27 7.80 12.56
C VAL A 136 -4.75 8.06 12.79
#